data_AF-A0A257SLS5-F1
#
_entry.id   AF-A0A257SLS5-F1
#
_cell.length_a   1.000
_cell.length_b   1.000
_cell.length_c   1.000
_cell.angle_alpha   90.00
_cell.angle_beta   90.00
_cell.angle_gamma   90.00
#
_symmetry.space_group_name_H-M   'P 1'
#
loop_
_entity.id
_entity.type
_entity.pdbx_description
1 polymer ?
#
loop_
_entity_poly.entity_id
_entity_poly.type
_entity_poly.pdbx_seq_one_letter_code
_entity_poly.pdbx_strand_id
1 'polypeptide(L)'
;MEGINKATAEIMAEMDQRLTLNPEGTRRIGNFGFIELEETWGDEATIINTARISSTNQRLRSRNDFSERDTDLLYQLLRDAHGTPFETVYFRYRFIAPIF
;
A
#
# COMPACT_ATOMS: atom_id res chain seq x y z
N MET A 1 -26.07 -22.97 -20.19
CA MET A 1 -24.86 -22.13 -20.02
C MET A 1 -25.31 -20.70 -20.17
N GLU A 2 -25.52 -20.03 -19.04
CA GLU A 2 -25.85 -18.60 -19.01
C GLU A 2 -24.61 -17.86 -19.49
N GLY A 3 -24.71 -17.17 -20.62
CA GLY A 3 -23.57 -16.50 -21.24
C GLY A 3 -23.01 -15.45 -20.30
N ILE A 4 -21.69 -15.48 -20.06
CA ILE A 4 -21.00 -14.42 -19.32
C ILE A 4 -21.36 -13.10 -19.99
N ASN A 5 -21.92 -12.16 -19.23
CA ASN A 5 -22.28 -10.87 -19.78
C ASN A 5 -20.99 -10.12 -20.23
N LYS A 6 -21.13 -9.22 -21.21
CA LYS A 6 -20.00 -8.49 -21.80
C LYS A 6 -19.13 -7.76 -20.78
N ALA A 7 -19.75 -7.11 -19.78
CA ALA A 7 -19.04 -6.39 -18.73
C ALA A 7 -18.22 -7.31 -17.82
N THR A 8 -18.74 -8.50 -17.49
CA THR A 8 -17.98 -9.49 -16.72
C THR A 8 -16.76 -9.99 -17.51
N ALA A 9 -16.92 -10.22 -18.82
CA ALA A 9 -15.80 -10.60 -19.68
C ALA A 9 -14.74 -9.50 -19.80
N GLU A 10 -15.15 -8.23 -19.91
CA GLU A 10 -14.23 -7.07 -19.93
C GLU A 10 -13.43 -6.95 -18.62
N ILE A 11 -14.07 -7.14 -17.46
CA ILE A 11 -13.38 -7.12 -16.16
C ILE A 11 -12.35 -8.26 -16.05
N MET A 12 -12.70 -9.46 -16.52
CA MET A 12 -11.76 -10.60 -16.51
C MET A 12 -10.56 -10.32 -17.40
N ALA A 13 -10.77 -9.79 -18.60
CA ALA A 13 -9.69 -9.45 -19.52
C ALA A 13 -8.77 -8.35 -18.95
N GLU A 14 -9.35 -7.32 -18.32
CA GLU A 14 -8.59 -6.29 -17.61
C GLU A 14 -7.74 -6.89 -16.49
N MET A 15 -8.33 -7.76 -15.66
CA MET A 15 -7.62 -8.42 -14.57
C MET A 15 -6.45 -9.27 -15.08
N ASP A 16 -6.66 -10.08 -16.13
CA ASP A 16 -5.61 -10.91 -16.73
C ASP A 16 -4.48 -10.04 -17.29
N GLN A 17 -4.83 -8.91 -17.91
CA GLN A 17 -3.84 -7.93 -18.36
C GLN A 17 -3.05 -7.34 -17.20
N ARG A 18 -3.69 -6.94 -16.10
CA ARG A 18 -3.00 -6.39 -14.91
C ARG A 18 -2.11 -7.41 -14.23
N LEU A 19 -2.58 -8.65 -14.09
CA LEU A 19 -1.76 -9.76 -13.56
C LEU A 19 -0.52 -10.00 -14.42
N THR A 20 -0.62 -9.82 -15.74
CA THR A 20 0.52 -9.95 -16.65
C THR A 20 1.50 -8.77 -16.51
N LEU A 21 0.99 -7.54 -16.38
CA LEU A 21 1.81 -6.32 -16.30
C LEU A 21 2.46 -6.11 -14.93
N ASN A 22 1.76 -6.45 -13.85
CA ASN A 22 2.18 -6.25 -12.47
C ASN A 22 1.79 -7.48 -11.60
N PRO A 23 2.48 -8.62 -11.79
CA PRO A 23 2.13 -9.86 -11.10
C PRO A 23 2.33 -9.79 -9.58
N GLU A 24 3.27 -8.99 -9.09
CA GLU A 24 3.55 -8.86 -7.66
C GLU A 24 2.60 -7.89 -6.95
N GLY A 25 2.17 -6.83 -7.64
CA GLY A 25 1.27 -5.81 -7.10
C GLY A 25 -0.23 -6.09 -7.32
N THR A 26 -0.58 -7.04 -8.19
CA THR A 26 -1.99 -7.36 -8.51
C THR A 26 -2.45 -8.63 -7.83
N ARG A 27 -3.64 -8.60 -7.22
CA ARG A 27 -4.28 -9.75 -6.58
C ARG A 27 -5.75 -9.81 -6.95
N ARG A 28 -6.23 -11.02 -7.29
CA ARG A 28 -7.66 -11.29 -7.51
C ARG A 28 -8.40 -11.30 -6.17
N ILE A 29 -9.56 -10.67 -6.12
CA ILE A 29 -10.43 -10.60 -4.95
C ILE A 29 -11.78 -11.22 -5.27
N GLY A 30 -12.07 -12.36 -4.62
CA GLY A 30 -13.28 -13.12 -4.85
C GLY A 30 -13.43 -13.54 -6.32
N ASN A 31 -14.67 -13.52 -6.80
CA ASN A 31 -14.99 -13.97 -8.16
C ASN A 31 -14.94 -12.84 -9.20
N PHE A 32 -15.17 -11.59 -8.78
CA PHE A 32 -15.51 -10.49 -9.68
C PHE A 32 -14.56 -9.30 -9.65
N GLY A 33 -13.64 -9.25 -8.69
CA GLY A 33 -12.80 -8.08 -8.46
C GLY A 33 -11.31 -8.39 -8.45
N PHE A 34 -10.54 -7.32 -8.43
CA PHE A 34 -9.11 -7.36 -8.17
C PHE A 34 -8.69 -6.06 -7.49
N ILE A 35 -7.51 -6.11 -6.87
CA ILE A 35 -6.80 -4.94 -6.37
C ILE A 35 -5.38 -4.96 -6.93
N GLU A 36 -4.92 -3.82 -7.39
CA GLU A 36 -3.58 -3.59 -7.92
C GLU A 36 -2.96 -2.42 -7.14
N LEU A 37 -1.81 -2.67 -6.52
CA LEU A 37 -0.94 -1.62 -6.02
C LEU A 37 -0.16 -1.03 -7.21
N GLU A 38 -0.57 0.15 -7.66
CA GLU A 38 0.05 0.80 -8.82
C GLU A 38 1.32 1.57 -8.44
N GLU A 39 1.33 2.17 -7.25
CA GLU A 39 2.43 3.03 -6.81
C GLU A 39 2.43 3.20 -5.29
N THR A 40 3.63 3.40 -4.73
CA THR A 40 3.86 3.71 -3.33
C THR A 40 4.79 4.90 -3.20
N TRP A 41 4.54 5.76 -2.23
CA TRP A 41 5.47 6.80 -1.80
C TRP A 41 5.73 6.71 -0.31
N GLY A 42 7.01 6.68 0.06
CA GLY A 42 7.45 6.57 1.43
C GLY A 42 7.41 5.14 1.98
N ASP A 43 8.09 4.97 3.09
CA ASP A 43 8.30 3.73 3.83
C ASP A 43 8.38 4.03 5.34
N GLU A 44 8.75 3.04 6.15
CA GLU A 44 8.91 3.24 7.59
C GLU A 44 9.95 4.32 7.92
N ALA A 45 11.01 4.48 7.12
CA ALA A 45 11.99 5.54 7.31
C ALA A 45 11.38 6.93 7.12
N THR A 46 10.44 7.07 6.18
CA THR A 46 9.68 8.32 5.97
C THR A 46 8.85 8.69 7.21
N ILE A 47 8.21 7.71 7.83
CA ILE A 47 7.42 7.88 9.07
C ILE A 47 8.33 8.33 10.22
N ILE A 48 9.45 7.62 10.44
CA ILE A 48 10.39 7.93 11.51
C ILE A 48 11.05 9.30 11.31
N ASN A 49 11.47 9.61 10.09
CA ASN A 49 12.04 10.92 9.75
C ASN A 49 11.04 12.05 10.01
N THR A 50 9.76 11.83 9.72
CA THR A 50 8.70 12.80 10.00
C THR A 50 8.48 12.97 11.50
N ALA A 51 8.39 11.88 12.26
CA ALA A 51 8.23 11.94 13.71
C ALA A 51 9.42 12.64 14.40
N ARG A 52 10.62 12.47 13.85
CA ARG A 52 11.86 13.05 14.38
C ARG A 52 12.14 14.47 13.93
N ILE A 53 11.36 15.03 13.02
CA ILE A 53 11.60 16.37 12.48
C ILE A 53 11.69 17.42 13.61
N SER A 54 11.03 17.16 14.73
CA SER A 54 11.03 18.00 15.93
C SER A 54 12.12 17.67 16.96
N SER A 55 12.79 16.51 16.86
CA SER A 55 13.66 15.99 17.92
C SER A 55 15.12 15.81 17.52
N THR A 56 15.42 15.46 16.27
CA THR A 56 16.78 15.05 15.85
C THR A 56 17.02 15.27 14.34
N ASN A 57 18.24 15.68 13.97
CA ASN A 57 18.65 15.87 12.56
C ASN A 57 19.19 14.59 11.87
N GLN A 58 19.22 13.45 12.55
CA GLN A 58 19.61 12.16 11.96
C GLN A 58 18.47 11.60 11.12
N ARG A 59 18.66 11.63 9.79
CA ARG A 59 17.71 11.07 8.83
C ARG A 59 18.11 9.66 8.41
N LEU A 60 17.15 8.75 8.47
CA LEU A 60 17.27 7.40 7.93
C LEU A 60 17.06 7.44 6.41
N ARG A 61 17.84 6.67 5.64
CA ARG A 61 17.68 6.59 4.18
C ARG A 61 16.77 5.45 3.77
N SER A 62 16.77 4.38 4.54
CA SER A 62 15.94 3.21 4.30
C SER A 62 15.66 2.46 5.60
N ARG A 63 14.72 1.51 5.55
CA ARG A 63 14.47 0.57 6.66
C ARG A 63 15.70 -0.22 7.11
N ASN A 64 16.67 -0.48 6.22
CA ASN A 64 17.89 -1.22 6.59
C ASN A 64 18.79 -0.44 7.56
N ASP A 65 18.59 0.87 7.68
CA ASP A 65 19.33 1.73 8.61
C ASP A 65 18.66 1.77 10.01
N PHE A 66 17.58 1.01 10.23
CA PHE A 66 16.85 1.01 11.49
C PHE A 66 17.70 0.42 12.62
N SER A 67 17.90 1.21 13.66
CA SER A 67 18.24 0.71 14.98
C SER A 67 17.01 0.12 15.67
N GLU A 68 17.24 -0.64 16.74
CA GLU A 68 16.18 -1.14 17.61
C GLU A 68 15.28 0.01 18.13
N ARG A 69 15.89 1.15 18.47
CA ARG A 69 15.16 2.36 18.91
C ARG A 69 14.24 2.94 17.84
N ASP A 70 14.59 2.83 16.56
CA ASP A 70 13.74 3.28 15.46
C ASP A 70 12.49 2.39 15.34
N THR A 71 12.68 1.09 15.54
CA THR A 71 11.60 0.11 15.55
C THR A 71 10.68 0.33 16.75
N ASP A 72 11.24 0.53 17.95
CA ASP A 72 10.48 0.84 19.16
C ASP A 72 9.67 2.13 19.01
N LEU A 73 10.27 3.17 18.41
CA LEU A 73 9.58 4.42 18.12
C LEU A 73 8.41 4.21 17.17
N LEU A 74 8.59 3.44 16.08
CA LEU A 74 7.49 3.13 15.15
C LEU A 74 6.31 2.49 15.87
N TYR A 75 6.58 1.50 16.72
CA TYR A 75 5.54 0.82 17.50
C TYR A 75 4.93 1.71 18.57
N GLN A 76 5.71 2.58 19.19
CA GLN A 76 5.19 3.56 20.14
C GLN A 76 4.22 4.53 19.46
N LEU A 77 4.56 5.06 18.28
CA LEU A 77 3.67 5.94 17.51
C LEU A 77 2.35 5.26 17.15
N LEU A 78 2.38 3.98 16.75
CA LEU A 78 1.18 3.18 16.52
C LEU A 78 0.34 2.99 17.79
N ARG A 79 0.99 2.63 18.90
CA ARG A 79 0.34 2.39 20.20
C ARG A 79 -0.36 3.63 20.74
N ASP A 80 0.29 4.78 20.61
CA ASP A 80 -0.17 6.06 21.15
C ASP A 80 -1.09 6.82 20.16
N ALA A 81 -1.48 6.17 19.05
CA ALA A 81 -2.31 6.72 17.99
C ALA A 81 -1.78 8.07 17.43
N HIS A 82 -0.46 8.23 17.38
CA HIS A 82 0.20 9.37 16.77
C HIS A 82 0.19 9.22 15.25
N GLY A 83 -0.95 9.53 14.63
CA GLY A 83 -1.24 9.28 13.22
C GLY A 83 -0.51 10.18 12.22
N THR A 84 -0.21 11.43 12.56
CA THR A 84 0.33 12.43 11.60
C THR A 84 1.61 11.98 10.88
N PRO A 85 2.60 11.32 11.53
CA PRO A 85 3.75 10.75 10.80
C PRO A 85 3.37 9.70 9.74
N PHE A 86 2.30 8.93 9.95
CA PHE A 86 1.84 7.90 9.01
C PHE A 86 1.14 8.50 7.78
N GLU A 87 0.60 9.71 7.87
CA GLU A 87 -0.03 10.43 6.76
C GLU A 87 0.96 10.90 5.69
N THR A 88 2.27 10.71 5.91
CA THR A 88 3.31 11.04 4.94
C THR A 88 3.60 9.93 3.93
N VAL A 89 3.01 8.75 4.14
CA VAL A 89 3.12 7.58 3.26
C VAL A 89 1.85 7.45 2.43
N TYR A 90 2.00 7.18 1.14
CA TYR A 90 0.88 7.09 0.20
C TYR A 90 0.92 5.79 -0.58
N PHE A 91 -0.26 5.23 -0.81
CA PHE A 91 -0.48 4.07 -1.66
C PHE A 91 -1.52 4.42 -2.71
N ARG A 92 -1.22 4.17 -3.97
CA ARG A 92 -2.19 4.32 -5.07
C ARG A 92 -2.65 2.94 -5.51
N TYR A 93 -3.94 2.70 -5.36
CA TYR A 93 -4.57 1.46 -5.75
C TYR A 93 -5.51 1.66 -6.94
N ARG A 94 -5.46 0.71 -7.88
CA ARG A 94 -6.58 0.43 -8.79
C ARG A 94 -7.32 -0.76 -8.25
N PHE A 95 -8.65 -0.69 -8.21
CA PHE A 95 -9.45 -1.87 -7.90
C PHE A 95 -10.78 -1.83 -8.63
N ILE A 96 -11.32 -3.03 -8.86
CA ILE A 96 -12.70 -3.23 -9.29
C ILE A 96 -13.38 -4.01 -8.17
N ALA A 97 -14.45 -3.45 -7.64
CA ALA A 97 -15.26 -4.04 -6.58
C ALA A 97 -16.75 -3.83 -6.87
N PRO A 98 -17.62 -4.70 -6.31
CA PRO A 98 -19.06 -4.42 -6.27
C PRO A 98 -19.36 -3.08 -5.61
N ILE A 99 -20.47 -2.46 -6.00
CA ILE A 99 -20.94 -1.23 -5.36
C ILE A 99 -21.39 -1.50 -3.91
N PHE A 100 -21.88 -2.71 -3.62
CA PHE A 100 -22.35 -3.15 -2.29
C PHE A 100 -22.03 -4.62 -2.06
#